data_AF-A0A1F5FLB6-F1
#
_entry.id   AF-A0A1F5FLB6-F1
#
_cell.length_a   1.000
_cell.length_b   1.000
_cell.length_c   1.000
_cell.angle_alpha   90.00
_cell.angle_beta   90.00
_cell.angle_gamma   90.00
#
_symmetry.space_group_name_H-M   'P 1'
#
loop_
_entity.id
_entity.type
_entity.pdbx_description
1 polymer ?
#
loop_
_entity_poly.entity_id
_entity_poly.type
_entity_poly.pdbx_seq_one_letter_code
_entity_poly.pdbx_strand_id
1 'polypeptide(L)'
;MNKKILIPIISVIILFFVFLLISILRYRSERPSFLETIPLFSQPTPKVTRTIVPTITTIPGVPNQTNLESIAKAKDSTKSLVEKNKIFDALPIREEDFSTSANIKTTINIYNLLYDPESALRVEIYGINYNNQDINSKDALAFKESFLKAKQFFSKYQVNLNSLQIIYGNRQYIQDTATYWVKTFKLLD
;
A
#
# COMPACT_ATOMS: atom_id res chain seq x y z
N MET A 1 52.90 14.69 -25.95
CA MET A 1 52.41 13.29 -25.91
C MET A 1 52.71 12.62 -27.24
N ASN A 2 53.33 11.43 -27.24
CA ASN A 2 53.83 10.82 -28.47
C ASN A 2 52.67 10.36 -29.35
N LYS A 3 52.51 10.94 -30.55
CA LYS A 3 51.38 10.65 -31.45
C LYS A 3 51.26 9.16 -31.79
N LYS A 4 52.36 8.42 -31.70
CA LYS A 4 52.42 6.96 -31.90
C LYS A 4 51.67 6.15 -30.83
N ILE A 5 51.48 6.71 -29.62
CA ILE A 5 50.78 6.06 -28.49
C ILE A 5 49.29 6.45 -28.48
N LEU A 6 48.93 7.60 -29.04
CA LEU A 6 47.55 8.10 -29.04
C LEU A 6 46.62 7.29 -29.95
N ILE A 7 47.11 6.87 -31.11
CA ILE A 7 46.34 6.11 -32.11
C ILE A 7 45.82 4.76 -31.57
N PRO A 8 46.64 3.89 -30.93
CA PRO A 8 46.13 2.63 -30.40
C PRO A 8 45.13 2.83 -29.26
N ILE A 9 45.29 3.86 -28.43
CA ILE A 9 44.34 4.16 -27.34
C ILE A 9 42.97 4.55 -27.89
N ILE A 10 42.94 5.44 -28.90
CA ILE A 10 41.68 5.84 -29.54
C ILE A 10 41.01 4.63 -30.21
N SER A 11 41.78 3.75 -30.85
CA SER A 11 41.24 2.54 -31.48
C SER A 11 40.58 1.60 -30.47
N VAL A 12 41.18 1.38 -29.29
CA VAL A 12 40.60 0.55 -28.22
C VAL A 12 39.31 1.16 -27.66
N ILE A 13 39.27 2.48 -27.47
CA ILE A 13 38.08 3.18 -27.00
C ILE A 13 36.93 3.04 -28.00
N ILE A 14 37.19 3.24 -29.30
CA ILE A 14 36.18 3.07 -30.35
C ILE A 14 35.66 1.64 -30.36
N LEU A 15 36.54 0.65 -30.27
CA LEU A 15 36.16 -0.76 -30.25
C LEU A 15 35.24 -1.07 -29.05
N PHE A 16 35.55 -0.54 -27.87
CA PHE A 16 34.73 -0.70 -26.67
C PHE A 16 33.31 -0.15 -26.86
N PHE A 17 33.17 1.05 -27.43
CA PHE A 17 31.86 1.64 -27.70
C PHE A 17 31.05 0.86 -28.74
N VAL A 18 31.71 0.29 -29.75
CA VAL A 18 31.05 -0.60 -30.73
C VAL A 18 30.52 -1.87 -30.05
N PHE A 19 31.31 -2.51 -29.19
CA PHE A 19 30.86 -3.68 -28.42
C PHE A 19 29.70 -3.34 -27.47
N LEU A 20 29.75 -2.18 -26.81
CA LEU A 20 28.68 -1.70 -25.94
C LEU A 20 27.38 -1.50 -26.74
N LEU A 21 27.46 -0.87 -27.91
CA LEU A 21 26.31 -0.64 -28.78
C LEU A 21 25.68 -1.96 -29.26
N ILE A 22 26.51 -2.91 -29.71
CA ILE A 22 26.04 -4.26 -30.12
C ILE A 22 25.35 -4.97 -28.96
N SER A 23 25.89 -4.86 -27.75
CA SER A 23 25.30 -5.48 -26.54
C SER A 23 23.93 -4.89 -26.20
N ILE A 24 23.77 -3.56 -26.30
CA ILE A 24 22.48 -2.89 -26.09
C ILE A 24 21.45 -3.28 -27.15
N LEU A 25 21.87 -3.37 -28.41
CA LEU A 25 21.01 -3.78 -29.52
C LEU A 25 20.53 -5.23 -29.38
N ARG A 26 21.42 -6.16 -28.98
CA ARG A 26 21.04 -7.54 -28.67
C ARG A 26 20.06 -7.62 -27.49
N TYR A 27 20.34 -6.91 -26.41
CA TYR A 27 19.45 -6.88 -25.25
C TYR A 27 18.04 -6.35 -25.58
N ARG A 28 17.91 -5.38 -26.51
CA ARG A 28 16.61 -4.92 -27.00
C ARG A 28 15.90 -5.95 -27.89
N SER A 29 16.64 -6.69 -28.71
CA SER A 29 16.10 -7.71 -29.62
C SER A 29 15.61 -8.96 -28.88
N GLU A 30 16.16 -9.27 -27.70
CA GLU A 30 15.80 -10.45 -26.91
C GLU A 30 14.67 -10.19 -25.91
N ARG A 31 14.09 -8.99 -25.86
CA ARG A 31 12.85 -8.80 -25.10
C ARG A 31 11.75 -9.59 -25.80
N PRO A 32 11.18 -10.64 -25.17
CA PRO A 32 10.01 -11.29 -25.73
C PRO A 32 8.92 -10.22 -25.82
N SER A 33 8.45 -9.97 -27.04
CA SER A 33 7.22 -9.24 -27.32
C SER A 33 6.04 -10.09 -26.84
N PHE A 34 5.93 -10.28 -25.53
CA PHE A 34 4.85 -11.02 -24.86
C PHE A 34 3.65 -10.10 -24.60
N LEU A 35 3.35 -9.21 -25.54
CA LEU A 35 2.31 -8.19 -25.40
C LEU A 35 1.48 -8.00 -26.67
N GLU A 36 1.28 -9.06 -27.47
CA GLU A 36 0.25 -8.99 -28.52
C GLU A 36 -0.59 -10.26 -28.59
N THR A 37 -1.90 -10.03 -28.49
CA THR A 37 -3.02 -10.91 -28.82
C THR A 37 -3.48 -11.94 -27.78
N ILE A 38 -3.97 -11.44 -26.64
CA ILE A 38 -5.18 -12.06 -26.09
C ILE A 38 -6.32 -11.66 -27.04
N PRO A 39 -7.05 -12.61 -27.67
CA PRO A 39 -8.19 -12.26 -28.51
C PRO A 39 -9.22 -11.51 -27.66
N LEU A 40 -9.57 -10.29 -28.09
CA LEU A 40 -10.74 -9.60 -27.56
C LEU A 40 -11.98 -10.40 -27.96
N PHE A 41 -12.47 -11.23 -27.04
CA PHE A 41 -13.87 -11.63 -27.06
C PHE A 41 -14.68 -10.37 -26.79
N SER A 42 -15.24 -9.78 -27.84
CA SER A 42 -16.30 -8.78 -27.77
C SER A 42 -17.58 -9.43 -27.24
N GLN A 43 -17.56 -9.84 -25.96
CA GLN A 43 -18.79 -10.07 -25.24
C GLN A 43 -19.40 -8.71 -24.94
N PRO A 44 -20.68 -8.47 -25.29
CA PRO A 44 -21.38 -7.31 -24.78
C PRO A 44 -21.31 -7.38 -23.25
N THR A 45 -20.66 -6.40 -22.63
CA THR A 45 -20.60 -6.27 -21.18
C THR A 45 -22.04 -6.37 -20.67
N PRO A 46 -22.42 -7.41 -19.92
CA PRO A 46 -23.75 -7.46 -19.35
C PRO A 46 -23.84 -6.22 -18.46
N LYS A 47 -24.84 -5.37 -18.74
CA LYS A 47 -25.16 -4.24 -17.89
C LYS A 47 -25.60 -4.85 -16.57
N VAL A 48 -24.67 -5.00 -15.62
CA VAL A 48 -24.96 -5.49 -14.28
C VAL A 48 -25.75 -4.39 -13.61
N THR A 49 -27.07 -4.44 -13.77
CA THR A 49 -27.98 -3.77 -12.86
C THR A 49 -27.74 -4.40 -11.50
N ARG A 50 -26.97 -3.72 -10.64
CA ARG A 50 -26.85 -4.08 -9.22
C ARG A 50 -28.22 -3.89 -8.57
N THR A 51 -29.03 -4.92 -8.65
CA THR A 51 -30.17 -5.14 -7.77
C THR A 51 -29.91 -6.49 -7.13
N ILE A 52 -29.24 -6.50 -5.98
CA ILE A 52 -29.71 -7.02 -4.68
C ILE A 52 -28.66 -6.48 -3.68
N VAL A 53 -29.05 -5.70 -2.67
CA VAL A 53 -28.21 -5.55 -1.47
C VAL A 53 -28.34 -6.90 -0.77
N PRO A 54 -27.32 -7.79 -0.77
CA PRO A 54 -27.44 -9.02 -0.02
C PRO A 54 -27.68 -8.63 1.43
N THR A 55 -28.82 -9.03 1.97
CA THR A 55 -29.03 -8.99 3.41
C THR A 55 -27.95 -9.86 4.01
N ILE A 56 -26.92 -9.24 4.60
CA ILE A 56 -25.79 -9.93 5.21
C ILE A 56 -26.36 -10.72 6.37
N THR A 57 -26.58 -12.02 6.16
CA THR A 57 -26.97 -12.92 7.24
C THR A 57 -25.73 -13.14 8.09
N THR A 58 -25.76 -12.65 9.32
CA THR A 58 -24.67 -12.87 10.28
C THR A 58 -24.64 -14.35 10.62
N ILE A 59 -23.58 -15.05 10.21
CA ILE A 59 -23.36 -16.43 10.60
C ILE A 59 -22.86 -16.42 12.06
N PRO A 60 -23.56 -17.08 13.00
CA PRO A 60 -23.12 -17.15 14.40
C PRO A 60 -21.68 -17.67 14.48
N GLY A 61 -20.83 -16.95 15.22
CA GLY A 61 -19.42 -17.31 15.41
C GLY A 61 -18.44 -16.77 14.35
N VAL A 62 -18.90 -16.21 13.23
CA VAL A 62 -18.02 -15.53 12.26
C VAL A 62 -18.04 -14.02 12.54
N PRO A 63 -16.89 -13.40 12.89
CA PRO A 63 -16.87 -11.97 13.15
C PRO A 63 -17.14 -11.18 11.86
N ASN A 64 -17.95 -10.13 12.00
CA ASN A 64 -18.36 -9.23 10.92
C ASN A 64 -17.13 -8.69 10.17
N GLN A 65 -17.24 -8.62 8.83
CA GLN A 65 -16.21 -7.98 8.00
C GLN A 65 -16.32 -6.46 8.10
N THR A 66 -15.21 -5.78 7.89
CA THR A 66 -15.15 -4.32 7.79
C THR A 66 -16.07 -3.84 6.66
N ASN A 67 -16.95 -2.89 6.98
CA ASN A 67 -17.83 -2.26 6.02
C ASN A 67 -17.05 -1.29 5.13
N LEU A 68 -16.55 -1.77 3.98
CA LEU A 68 -15.77 -0.95 3.04
C LEU A 68 -16.57 0.22 2.45
N GLU A 69 -17.89 0.08 2.34
CA GLU A 69 -18.76 1.16 1.85
C GLU A 69 -18.81 2.33 2.83
N SER A 70 -18.85 2.07 4.14
CA SER A 70 -18.81 3.14 5.14
C SER A 70 -17.45 3.86 5.14
N ILE A 71 -16.35 3.13 4.97
CA ILE A 71 -15.00 3.72 4.83
C ILE A 71 -14.90 4.61 3.60
N ALA A 72 -15.41 4.15 2.45
CA ALA A 72 -15.41 4.92 1.21
C ALA A 72 -16.23 6.21 1.28
N LYS A 73 -17.22 6.27 2.19
CA LYS A 73 -18.07 7.46 2.43
C LYS A 73 -17.58 8.36 3.55
N ALA A 74 -16.63 7.91 4.37
CA ALA A 74 -16.18 8.63 5.58
C ALA A 74 -15.43 9.94 5.26
N LYS A 75 -14.80 10.03 4.08
CA LYS A 75 -14.04 11.20 3.62
C LYS A 75 -14.21 11.40 2.11
N ASP A 76 -13.81 12.57 1.63
CA ASP A 76 -13.75 12.89 0.20
C ASP A 76 -12.80 11.92 -0.52
N SER A 77 -13.36 11.10 -1.42
CA SER A 77 -12.62 10.07 -2.16
C SER A 77 -11.57 10.67 -3.10
N THR A 78 -11.81 11.85 -3.65
CA THR A 78 -10.88 12.52 -4.56
C THR A 78 -9.65 12.99 -3.80
N LYS A 79 -9.86 13.64 -2.66
CA LYS A 79 -8.75 14.06 -1.78
C LYS A 79 -7.97 12.86 -1.26
N SER A 80 -8.67 11.82 -0.81
CA SER A 80 -8.02 10.60 -0.34
C SER A 80 -7.18 9.92 -1.43
N LEU A 81 -7.69 9.85 -2.66
CA LEU A 81 -6.94 9.30 -3.79
C LEU A 81 -5.68 10.12 -4.10
N VAL A 82 -5.78 11.45 -4.11
CA VAL A 82 -4.61 12.34 -4.32
C VAL A 82 -3.54 12.09 -3.25
N GLU A 83 -3.94 11.98 -1.98
CA GLU A 83 -3.01 11.71 -0.88
C GLU A 83 -2.41 10.30 -0.96
N LYS A 84 -3.22 9.30 -1.31
CA LYS A 84 -2.77 7.92 -1.51
C LYS A 84 -1.74 7.83 -2.64
N ASN A 85 -1.93 8.56 -3.74
CA ASN A 85 -1.03 8.55 -4.89
C ASN A 85 0.37 9.06 -4.56
N LYS A 86 0.52 9.94 -3.55
CA LYS A 86 1.84 10.43 -3.11
C LYS A 86 2.76 9.34 -2.56
N ILE A 87 2.19 8.25 -2.03
CA ILE A 87 2.94 7.12 -1.45
C ILE A 87 2.84 5.85 -2.28
N PHE A 88 2.09 5.85 -3.39
CA PHE A 88 1.75 4.64 -4.15
C PHE A 88 2.97 3.83 -4.59
N ASP A 89 3.99 4.50 -5.14
CA ASP A 89 5.22 3.84 -5.64
C ASP A 89 6.08 3.22 -4.53
N ALA A 90 5.80 3.54 -3.26
CA ALA A 90 6.51 2.98 -2.11
C ALA A 90 5.79 1.76 -1.50
N LEU A 91 4.58 1.43 -1.95
CA LEU A 91 3.79 0.33 -1.40
C LEU A 91 4.20 -1.02 -2.01
N PRO A 92 4.12 -2.13 -1.25
CA PRO A 92 3.75 -2.20 0.17
C PRO A 92 4.90 -1.78 1.09
N ILE A 93 4.55 -1.18 2.24
CA ILE A 93 5.50 -0.82 3.30
C ILE A 93 5.25 -1.74 4.49
N ARG A 94 6.32 -2.38 4.99
CA ARG A 94 6.25 -3.31 6.10
C ARG A 94 7.36 -3.05 7.11
N GLU A 95 6.99 -2.94 8.38
CA GLU A 95 7.91 -2.91 9.52
C GLU A 95 7.60 -4.10 10.41
N GLU A 96 8.53 -5.04 10.54
CA GLU A 96 8.38 -6.22 11.38
C GLU A 96 9.02 -6.02 12.76
N ASP A 97 8.50 -6.74 13.76
CA ASP A 97 9.04 -6.79 15.12
C ASP A 97 9.27 -5.43 15.81
N PHE A 98 8.45 -4.42 15.48
CA PHE A 98 8.50 -3.12 16.15
C PHE A 98 8.19 -3.29 17.63
N SER A 99 9.20 -3.07 18.47
CA SER A 99 9.09 -3.28 19.91
C SER A 99 8.59 -2.01 20.59
N THR A 100 7.38 -2.11 21.16
CA THR A 100 6.71 -1.01 21.86
C THR A 100 7.16 -0.93 23.32
N SER A 101 6.96 0.22 23.96
CA SER A 101 7.22 0.40 25.40
C SER A 101 6.33 -0.50 26.28
N ALA A 102 5.23 -1.01 25.75
CA ALA A 102 4.34 -1.96 26.41
C ALA A 102 4.89 -3.41 26.42
N ASN A 103 6.10 -3.64 25.87
CA ASN A 103 6.69 -4.97 25.62
C ASN A 103 5.84 -5.85 24.69
N ILE A 104 5.12 -5.23 23.77
CA ILE A 104 4.40 -5.92 22.69
C ILE A 104 5.17 -5.70 21.39
N LYS A 105 5.50 -6.78 20.70
CA LYS A 105 6.04 -6.71 19.33
C LYS A 105 4.89 -6.59 18.34
N THR A 106 4.94 -5.58 17.50
CA THR A 106 3.93 -5.34 16.47
C THR A 106 4.53 -5.47 15.08
N THR A 107 3.66 -5.65 14.10
CA THR A 107 4.02 -5.57 12.69
C THR A 107 3.12 -4.55 12.01
N ILE A 108 3.70 -3.56 11.35
CA ILE A 108 2.98 -2.53 10.62
C ILE A 108 2.99 -2.91 9.15
N ASN A 109 1.82 -2.89 8.51
CA ASN A 109 1.67 -3.21 7.09
C ASN A 109 0.79 -2.15 6.41
N ILE A 110 1.35 -1.46 5.42
CA ILE A 110 0.67 -0.43 4.64
C ILE A 110 0.65 -0.88 3.18
N TYR A 111 -0.54 -1.11 2.64
CA TYR A 111 -0.68 -1.74 1.33
C TYR A 111 -2.05 -1.48 0.70
N ASN A 112 -2.22 -1.91 -0.55
CA ASN A 112 -3.49 -1.86 -1.29
C ASN A 112 -3.93 -3.27 -1.67
N LEU A 113 -5.24 -3.51 -1.70
CA LEU A 113 -5.83 -4.68 -2.34
C LEU A 113 -6.70 -4.26 -3.52
N LEU A 114 -6.83 -5.16 -4.50
CA LEU A 114 -7.62 -4.93 -5.71
C LEU A 114 -9.11 -4.69 -5.43
N TYR A 115 -9.65 -5.29 -4.36
CA TYR A 115 -11.07 -5.22 -4.01
C TYR A 115 -11.42 -4.11 -3.01
N ASP A 116 -10.42 -3.39 -2.50
CA ASP A 116 -10.69 -2.22 -1.66
C ASP A 116 -11.18 -1.04 -2.53
N PRO A 117 -11.90 -0.07 -1.94
CA PRO A 117 -12.17 1.18 -2.64
C PRO A 117 -10.88 1.82 -3.16
N GLU A 118 -10.89 2.31 -4.40
CA GLU A 118 -9.68 2.85 -5.05
C GLU A 118 -9.00 3.95 -4.22
N SER A 119 -9.79 4.78 -3.55
CA SER A 119 -9.32 5.88 -2.70
C SER A 119 -8.89 5.45 -1.30
N ALA A 120 -9.12 4.20 -0.89
CA ALA A 120 -8.78 3.69 0.44
C ALA A 120 -7.39 3.06 0.48
N LEU A 121 -6.75 3.12 1.65
CA LEU A 121 -5.44 2.55 1.92
C LEU A 121 -5.52 1.68 3.18
N ARG A 122 -4.89 0.50 3.16
CA ARG A 122 -4.78 -0.33 4.37
C ARG A 122 -3.60 0.11 5.21
N VAL A 123 -3.84 0.25 6.50
CA VAL A 123 -2.83 0.50 7.53
C VAL A 123 -3.12 -0.48 8.66
N GLU A 124 -2.59 -1.69 8.55
CA GLU A 124 -2.85 -2.76 9.49
C GLU A 124 -1.70 -2.88 10.48
N ILE A 125 -2.02 -3.03 11.77
CA ILE A 125 -1.03 -3.21 12.84
C ILE A 125 -1.35 -4.53 13.54
N TYR A 126 -0.46 -5.51 13.41
CA TYR A 126 -0.62 -6.83 14.03
C TYR A 126 0.11 -6.92 15.37
N GLY A 127 -0.19 -7.96 16.14
CA GLY A 127 0.39 -8.21 17.47
C GLY A 127 -0.40 -7.60 18.63
N ILE A 128 -1.54 -6.97 18.36
CA ILE A 128 -2.37 -6.24 19.32
C ILE A 128 -3.72 -6.96 19.50
N ASN A 129 -4.22 -7.05 20.73
CA ASN A 129 -5.56 -7.57 21.00
C ASN A 129 -6.64 -6.48 20.90
N TYR A 130 -7.23 -6.33 19.72
CA TYR A 130 -8.32 -5.39 19.46
C TYR A 130 -9.66 -5.72 20.16
N ASN A 131 -9.79 -6.85 20.86
CA ASN A 131 -10.97 -7.10 21.69
C ASN A 131 -10.91 -6.31 23.01
N ASN A 132 -9.73 -5.85 23.42
CA ASN A 132 -9.57 -4.98 24.57
C ASN A 132 -9.69 -3.51 24.13
N GLN A 133 -10.82 -2.87 24.40
CA GLN A 133 -11.07 -1.49 23.98
C GLN A 133 -10.59 -0.43 24.98
N ASP A 134 -10.08 -0.83 26.15
CA ASP A 134 -9.60 0.10 27.17
C ASP A 134 -8.44 0.94 26.63
N ILE A 135 -8.60 2.25 26.66
CA ILE A 135 -7.62 3.23 26.18
C ILE A 135 -6.32 3.21 27.01
N ASN A 136 -6.39 2.77 28.26
CA ASN A 136 -5.24 2.66 29.16
C ASN A 136 -4.55 1.28 29.09
N SER A 137 -5.05 0.38 28.24
CA SER A 137 -4.46 -0.94 28.07
C SER A 137 -3.07 -0.88 27.42
N LYS A 138 -2.28 -1.94 27.65
CA LYS A 138 -1.01 -2.16 26.94
C LYS A 138 -1.22 -2.25 25.42
N ASP A 139 -2.33 -2.83 24.98
CA ASP A 139 -2.72 -2.95 23.57
C ASP A 139 -2.93 -1.57 22.93
N ALA A 140 -3.65 -0.67 23.60
CA ALA A 140 -3.88 0.70 23.12
C ALA A 140 -2.58 1.52 23.06
N LEU A 141 -1.69 1.37 24.05
CA LEU A 141 -0.36 2.00 24.05
C LEU A 141 0.50 1.47 22.89
N ALA A 142 0.56 0.15 22.70
CA ALA A 142 1.29 -0.47 21.60
C ALA A 142 0.75 -0.03 20.23
N PHE A 143 -0.58 0.07 20.09
CA PHE A 143 -1.22 0.62 18.90
C PHE A 143 -0.79 2.06 18.63
N LYS A 144 -0.86 2.94 19.64
CA LYS A 144 -0.48 4.35 19.51
C LYS A 144 0.95 4.49 19.00
N GLU A 145 1.90 3.80 19.61
CA GLU A 145 3.31 3.88 19.22
C GLU A 145 3.55 3.34 17.81
N SER A 146 2.93 2.20 17.48
CA SER A 146 3.02 1.59 16.15
C SER A 146 2.39 2.48 15.08
N PHE A 147 1.28 3.14 15.39
CA PHE A 147 0.64 4.09 14.48
C PHE A 147 1.51 5.34 14.28
N LEU A 148 2.15 5.85 15.33
CA LEU A 148 3.11 6.95 15.22
C LEU A 148 4.32 6.57 14.36
N LYS A 149 4.79 5.32 14.47
CA LYS A 149 5.81 4.77 13.56
C LYS A 149 5.30 4.70 12.12
N ALA A 150 4.06 4.26 11.90
CA ALA A 150 3.42 4.28 10.59
C ALA A 150 3.32 5.71 10.01
N LYS A 151 2.95 6.69 10.84
CA LYS A 151 2.87 8.12 10.50
C LYS A 151 4.18 8.67 9.93
N GLN A 152 5.34 8.19 10.41
CA GLN A 152 6.64 8.59 9.87
C GLN A 152 6.82 8.22 8.39
N PHE A 153 6.29 7.07 7.95
CA PHE A 153 6.31 6.71 6.52
C PHE A 153 5.49 7.70 5.71
N PHE A 154 4.28 8.05 6.15
CA PHE A 154 3.42 9.03 5.48
C PHE A 154 4.05 10.43 5.42
N SER A 155 4.67 10.88 6.50
CA SER A 155 5.34 12.18 6.55
C SER A 155 6.49 12.29 5.55
N LYS A 156 7.24 11.20 5.32
CA LYS A 156 8.32 11.16 4.31
C LYS A 156 7.84 11.50 2.90
N TYR A 157 6.60 11.12 2.57
CA TYR A 157 5.97 11.36 1.26
C TYR A 157 4.99 12.55 1.28
N GLN A 158 5.00 13.37 2.35
CA GLN A 158 4.14 14.54 2.50
C GLN A 158 2.63 14.21 2.35
N VAL A 159 2.24 13.05 2.86
CA VAL A 159 0.85 12.57 2.85
C VAL A 159 0.10 13.19 4.02
N ASN A 160 -1.05 13.80 3.73
CA ASN A 160 -2.01 14.25 4.73
C ASN A 160 -2.92 13.10 5.16
N LEU A 161 -2.55 12.44 6.26
CA LEU A 161 -3.31 11.32 6.85
C LEU A 161 -4.76 11.67 7.20
N ASN A 162 -5.05 12.92 7.58
CA ASN A 162 -6.41 13.31 7.89
C ASN A 162 -7.33 13.32 6.65
N SER A 163 -6.77 13.34 5.45
CA SER A 163 -7.55 13.23 4.20
C SER A 163 -7.69 11.79 3.70
N LEU A 164 -6.89 10.85 4.23
CA LEU A 164 -6.93 9.44 3.80
C LEU A 164 -8.12 8.67 4.40
N GLN A 165 -8.78 7.89 3.55
CA GLN A 165 -9.68 6.80 3.92
C GLN A 165 -8.83 5.59 4.30
N ILE A 166 -8.84 5.21 5.58
CA ILE A 166 -7.94 4.18 6.12
C ILE A 166 -8.74 2.95 6.56
N ILE A 167 -8.27 1.78 6.12
CA ILE A 167 -8.75 0.47 6.56
C ILE A 167 -7.72 -0.10 7.55
N TYR A 168 -8.12 -0.36 8.79
CA TYR A 168 -7.25 -0.87 9.86
C TYR A 168 -7.22 -2.39 9.96
N GLY A 169 -8.16 -3.08 9.30
CA GLY A 169 -8.22 -4.52 9.25
C GLY A 169 -9.46 -5.04 8.54
N ASN A 170 -9.53 -6.35 8.34
CA ASN A 170 -10.66 -7.02 7.68
C ASN A 170 -11.86 -7.25 8.58
N ARG A 171 -11.70 -7.21 9.91
CA ARG A 171 -12.78 -7.45 10.87
C ARG A 171 -13.29 -6.12 11.40
N GLN A 172 -14.61 -5.98 11.48
CA GLN A 172 -15.26 -4.74 11.91
C GLN A 172 -14.81 -4.30 13.31
N TYR A 173 -14.66 -5.23 14.27
CA TYR A 173 -14.21 -4.88 15.62
C TYR A 173 -12.78 -4.32 15.66
N ILE A 174 -11.91 -4.74 14.73
CA ILE A 174 -10.55 -4.18 14.57
C ILE A 174 -10.67 -2.76 14.04
N GLN A 175 -11.46 -2.57 12.97
CA GLN A 175 -11.71 -1.26 12.38
C GLN A 175 -12.25 -0.26 13.42
N ASP A 176 -13.26 -0.67 14.20
CA ASP A 176 -13.93 0.17 15.18
C ASP A 176 -12.98 0.55 16.32
N THR A 177 -12.28 -0.42 16.88
CA THR A 177 -11.35 -0.22 18.00
C THR A 177 -10.17 0.65 17.59
N ALA A 178 -9.55 0.39 16.43
CA ALA A 178 -8.49 1.23 15.88
C ALA A 178 -8.98 2.66 15.60
N THR A 179 -10.17 2.83 15.01
CA THR A 179 -10.76 4.15 14.75
C THR A 179 -10.99 4.91 16.06
N TYR A 180 -11.51 4.23 17.09
CA TYR A 180 -11.70 4.80 18.42
C TYR A 180 -10.36 5.27 19.03
N TRP A 181 -9.32 4.44 18.99
CA TRP A 181 -8.00 4.80 19.51
C TRP A 181 -7.35 5.95 18.73
N VAL A 182 -7.40 5.93 17.39
CA VAL A 182 -6.88 7.01 16.54
C VAL A 182 -7.52 8.35 16.90
N LYS A 183 -8.85 8.36 17.09
CA LYS A 183 -9.59 9.56 17.49
C LYS A 183 -9.22 10.02 18.90
N THR A 184 -9.18 9.09 19.85
CA THR A 184 -8.97 9.40 21.28
C THR A 184 -7.54 9.89 21.54
N PHE A 185 -6.55 9.28 20.88
CA PHE A 185 -5.16 9.70 20.94
C PHE A 185 -4.81 10.85 20.00
N LYS A 186 -5.77 11.35 19.19
CA LYS A 186 -5.56 12.45 18.24
C LYS A 186 -4.42 12.19 17.25
N LEU A 187 -4.37 10.99 16.67
CA LEU A 187 -3.22 10.57 15.86
C LEU A 187 -3.21 11.14 14.44
N LEU A 188 -4.34 11.70 13.99
CA LEU A 188 -4.47 12.34 12.67
C LEU A 188 -4.25 13.85 12.70
N ASP A 189 -4.07 14.44 13.88
CA ASP A 189 -3.77 15.87 14.07
C ASP A 189 -2.33 16.21 13.65
#